data_AF-A0A9P8Y081-F1
#
_entry.id   AF-A0A9P8Y081-F1
#
_cell.length_a   1.000
_cell.length_b   1.000
_cell.length_c   1.000
_cell.angle_alpha   90.00
_cell.angle_beta   90.00
_cell.angle_gamma   90.00
#
_symmetry.space_group_name_H-M   'P 1'
#
loop_
_entity.id
_entity.type
_entity.pdbx_description
1 polymer ?
#
loop_
_entity_poly.entity_id
_entity_poly.type
_entity_poly.pdbx_seq_one_letter_code
_entity_poly.pdbx_strand_id
1 'polypeptide(L)'
;MVNLTLLSTVLAAGQLVSGHAAITQATGDLGGAGSALGIIADTPRDGTGRKPFQQDATAFRGQAADVCGRTLAGGDNDIEKGTAAILAANAAAGNSTQLPQVSAGGKLTMTLHQVNADGAGAYTCMIDATGTGAKWVPITVSTNVDGSARGVNQKGSKTDNVLVADIPAGQTCTGTVAGQSNVCMVRCQNPARAGPFGGCVPVQLANGSGAAAASS
;
A
#
# COMPACT_ATOMS: atom_id res chain seq x y z
N MET A 1 -32.87 53.28 4.04
CA MET A 1 -32.37 52.55 2.86
C MET A 1 -31.29 51.61 3.35
N VAL A 2 -31.59 50.31 3.38
CA VAL A 2 -30.66 49.26 3.82
C VAL A 2 -30.08 48.61 2.56
N ASN A 3 -28.92 47.96 2.73
CA ASN A 3 -28.32 46.90 1.90
C ASN A 3 -27.29 47.35 0.83
N LEU A 4 -26.18 46.65 0.61
CA LEU A 4 -25.74 45.34 1.10
C LEU A 4 -24.23 45.19 0.82
N THR A 5 -23.43 44.87 1.83
CA THR A 5 -22.02 44.49 1.67
C THR A 5 -21.97 43.05 1.14
N LEU A 6 -21.51 42.84 -0.09
CA LEU A 6 -21.25 41.49 -0.63
C LEU A 6 -19.93 40.96 -0.05
N LEU A 7 -20.00 40.03 0.91
CA LEU A 7 -18.95 39.06 1.14
C LEU A 7 -19.20 37.85 0.23
N SER A 8 -18.34 37.65 -0.77
CA SER A 8 -18.31 36.41 -1.53
C SER A 8 -17.34 35.42 -0.87
N THR A 9 -17.93 34.32 -0.43
CA THR A 9 -17.34 33.15 0.21
C THR A 9 -16.33 32.43 -0.70
N VAL A 10 -15.18 32.09 -0.15
CA VAL A 10 -14.20 31.17 -0.77
C VAL A 10 -14.77 29.76 -0.70
N LEU A 11 -15.17 29.20 -1.85
CA LEU A 11 -15.59 27.81 -1.97
C LEU A 11 -14.33 26.92 -2.03
N ALA A 12 -13.85 26.45 -0.88
CA ALA A 12 -12.84 25.41 -0.84
C ALA A 12 -13.45 24.09 -1.35
N ALA A 13 -13.26 23.79 -2.63
CA ALA A 13 -13.55 22.47 -3.17
C ALA A 13 -12.58 21.47 -2.52
N GLY A 14 -13.00 20.90 -1.38
CA GLY A 14 -12.28 19.83 -0.73
C GLY A 14 -12.07 18.72 -1.75
N GLN A 15 -10.82 18.44 -2.08
CA GLN A 15 -10.48 17.32 -2.96
C GLN A 15 -11.05 16.07 -2.30
N LEU A 16 -12.14 15.55 -2.85
CA LEU A 16 -12.72 14.29 -2.42
C LEU A 16 -11.73 13.22 -2.83
N VAL A 17 -10.78 12.92 -1.94
CA VAL A 17 -9.92 11.76 -2.08
C VAL A 17 -10.85 10.56 -2.01
N SER A 18 -10.88 9.80 -3.11
CA SER A 18 -11.67 8.60 -3.25
C SER A 18 -10.63 7.52 -3.43
N GLY A 19 -10.54 6.56 -2.51
CA GLY A 19 -9.49 5.54 -2.53
C GLY A 19 -9.93 4.39 -3.42
N HIS A 20 -9.17 4.09 -4.47
CA HIS A 20 -9.68 3.20 -5.53
C HIS A 20 -8.98 1.86 -5.64
N ALA A 21 -7.90 1.65 -4.89
CA ALA A 21 -7.25 0.36 -4.75
C ALA A 21 -6.61 0.21 -3.37
N ALA A 22 -6.56 -1.01 -2.87
CA ALA A 22 -6.00 -1.37 -1.58
C ALA A 22 -5.14 -2.64 -1.70
N ILE A 23 -3.91 -2.61 -1.19
CA ILE A 23 -3.08 -3.83 -1.08
C ILE A 23 -3.48 -4.53 0.22
N THR A 24 -4.37 -5.50 0.13
CA THR A 24 -5.02 -6.13 1.29
C THR A 24 -4.20 -7.28 1.87
N GLN A 25 -3.33 -7.90 1.07
CA GLN A 25 -2.41 -8.94 1.50
C GLN A 25 -1.06 -8.80 0.80
N ALA A 26 -0.01 -9.22 1.48
CA ALA A 26 1.34 -9.30 0.96
C ALA A 26 2.10 -10.48 1.59
N THR A 27 2.87 -11.17 0.77
CA THR A 27 3.71 -12.30 1.17
C THR A 27 5.03 -12.22 0.41
N GLY A 28 6.15 -12.35 1.13
CA GLY A 28 7.46 -12.39 0.50
C GLY A 28 7.78 -13.81 0.01
N ASP A 29 8.83 -13.95 -0.79
CA ASP A 29 9.27 -15.24 -1.33
C ASP A 29 9.69 -16.26 -0.25
N LEU A 30 10.00 -15.78 0.95
CA LEU A 30 10.31 -16.60 2.13
C LEU A 30 9.12 -16.68 3.12
N GLY A 31 7.93 -16.24 2.70
CA GLY A 31 6.71 -16.27 3.50
C GLY A 31 6.44 -14.98 4.26
N GLY A 32 5.93 -15.12 5.48
CA GLY A 32 5.38 -14.00 6.26
C GLY A 32 4.02 -13.52 5.73
N ALA A 33 3.42 -12.58 6.45
CA ALA A 33 2.14 -11.99 6.08
C ALA A 33 2.17 -10.48 6.32
N GLY A 34 1.43 -9.73 5.50
CA GLY A 34 1.28 -8.30 5.67
C GLY A 34 0.19 -7.73 4.78
N SER A 35 0.10 -6.42 4.75
CA SER A 35 -0.77 -5.63 3.89
C SER A 35 -0.15 -4.24 3.72
N ALA A 36 -0.79 -3.34 2.97
CA ALA A 36 -0.36 -1.94 3.00
C ALA A 36 -0.69 -1.27 4.35
N LEU A 37 0.09 -0.24 4.68
CA LEU A 37 -0.20 0.66 5.79
C LEU A 37 -1.60 1.27 5.63
N GLY A 38 -2.31 1.35 6.74
CA GLY A 38 -3.65 1.96 6.81
C GLY A 38 -4.80 1.01 6.49
N ILE A 39 -4.53 -0.24 6.06
CA ILE A 39 -5.55 -1.25 5.80
C ILE A 39 -6.31 -1.61 7.08
N ILE A 40 -7.65 -1.60 6.98
CA ILE A 40 -8.57 -1.97 8.04
C ILE A 40 -9.23 -3.29 7.60
N ALA A 41 -9.00 -4.35 8.37
CA ALA A 41 -9.43 -5.72 8.04
C ALA A 41 -10.94 -5.79 7.73
N ASP A 42 -11.76 -5.14 8.57
CA ASP A 42 -13.22 -5.20 8.49
C ASP A 42 -13.83 -4.23 7.46
N THR A 43 -13.02 -3.50 6.68
CA THR A 43 -13.57 -2.65 5.60
C THR A 43 -14.19 -3.55 4.53
N PRO A 44 -15.51 -3.46 4.27
CA PRO A 44 -16.11 -4.19 3.16
C PRO A 44 -15.56 -3.64 1.84
N ARG A 45 -15.26 -4.51 0.87
CA ARG A 45 -14.71 -4.12 -0.45
C ARG A 45 -15.54 -4.67 -1.61
N ASP A 46 -16.80 -4.97 -1.36
CA ASP A 46 -17.79 -5.45 -2.32
C ASP A 46 -18.62 -4.33 -2.98
N GLY A 47 -18.29 -3.07 -2.68
CA GLY A 47 -18.93 -1.89 -3.23
C GLY A 47 -17.92 -0.84 -3.72
N THR A 48 -18.42 0.18 -4.43
CA THR A 48 -17.60 1.24 -5.06
C THR A 48 -17.81 2.62 -4.45
N GLY A 49 -18.68 2.73 -3.45
CA GLY A 49 -18.98 3.98 -2.75
C GLY A 49 -17.88 4.38 -1.77
N ARG A 50 -17.65 5.68 -1.60
CA ARG A 50 -16.61 6.22 -0.73
C ARG A 50 -16.68 5.68 0.71
N LYS A 51 -17.87 5.60 1.29
CA LYS A 51 -18.15 4.96 2.58
C LYS A 51 -19.20 3.86 2.37
N PRO A 52 -19.00 2.65 2.91
CA PRO A 52 -17.86 2.19 3.71
C PRO A 52 -16.65 1.69 2.89
N PHE A 53 -16.72 1.58 1.57
CA PHE A 53 -15.87 0.65 0.83
C PHE A 53 -14.43 1.10 0.52
N GLN A 54 -14.11 2.38 0.71
CA GLN A 54 -12.84 2.97 0.31
C GLN A 54 -12.06 3.57 1.48
N GLN A 55 -12.46 3.26 2.72
CA GLN A 55 -12.00 3.98 3.90
C GLN A 55 -10.50 3.85 4.15
N ASP A 56 -9.91 2.74 3.69
CA ASP A 56 -8.52 2.35 3.96
C ASP A 56 -7.67 2.20 2.69
N ALA A 57 -8.22 2.55 1.54
CA ALA A 57 -7.47 2.64 0.30
C ALA A 57 -6.56 3.87 0.31
N THR A 58 -5.26 3.64 0.09
CA THR A 58 -4.26 4.71 0.15
C THR A 58 -4.26 5.53 -1.14
N ALA A 59 -4.25 6.85 -1.00
CA ALA A 59 -3.99 7.80 -2.07
C ALA A 59 -2.70 8.59 -1.80
N PHE A 60 -1.83 8.69 -2.82
CA PHE A 60 -0.59 9.46 -2.75
C PHE A 60 -0.85 10.89 -3.23
N ARG A 61 -1.27 11.77 -2.31
CA ARG A 61 -1.62 13.17 -2.59
C ARG A 61 -1.24 14.12 -1.45
N GLY A 62 -1.17 15.40 -1.79
CA GLY A 62 -0.88 16.47 -0.82
C GLY A 62 0.49 16.29 -0.20
N GLN A 63 0.61 16.59 1.09
CA GLN A 63 1.88 16.47 1.82
C GLN A 63 2.35 15.02 1.97
N ALA A 64 1.43 14.05 1.87
CA ALA A 64 1.75 12.63 1.95
C ALA A 64 2.10 12.00 0.59
N ALA A 65 2.10 12.79 -0.51
CA ALA A 65 2.28 12.28 -1.86
C ALA A 65 3.64 11.60 -2.08
N ASP A 66 4.71 12.08 -1.46
CA ASP A 66 6.06 11.57 -1.68
C ASP A 66 6.51 10.56 -0.61
N VAL A 67 5.63 10.27 0.36
CA VAL A 67 5.87 9.28 1.43
C VAL A 67 4.91 8.09 1.28
N CYS A 68 4.26 7.63 2.36
CA CYS A 68 3.35 6.49 2.33
C CYS A 68 1.88 6.83 2.11
N GLY A 69 1.58 8.03 1.62
CA GLY A 69 0.21 8.43 1.28
C GLY A 69 -0.70 8.52 2.50
N ARG A 70 -2.00 8.58 2.23
CA ARG A 70 -3.03 8.71 3.25
C ARG A 70 -4.27 7.89 2.91
N THR A 71 -4.99 7.46 3.93
CA THR A 71 -6.31 6.85 3.81
C THR A 71 -7.41 7.84 4.20
N LEU A 72 -8.66 7.49 3.91
CA LEU A 72 -9.81 8.32 4.27
C LEU A 72 -10.13 8.26 5.76
N ALA A 73 -10.03 7.08 6.37
CA ALA A 73 -10.33 6.87 7.78
C ALA A 73 -9.12 7.14 8.69
N GLY A 74 -7.92 6.72 8.28
CA GLY A 74 -6.70 6.81 9.09
C GLY A 74 -5.92 8.12 8.93
N GLY A 75 -6.22 8.93 7.91
CA GLY A 75 -5.39 10.08 7.58
C GLY A 75 -4.05 9.66 6.99
N ASP A 76 -3.00 10.45 7.24
CA ASP A 76 -1.66 10.16 6.72
C ASP A 76 -1.11 8.86 7.35
N ASN A 77 -0.55 7.99 6.51
CA ASN A 77 -0.06 6.70 6.97
C ASN A 77 1.20 6.85 7.82
N ASP A 78 1.10 6.49 9.10
CA ASP A 78 2.20 6.43 10.06
C ASP A 78 2.88 5.06 9.94
N ILE A 79 4.18 5.04 9.62
CA ILE A 79 4.93 3.81 9.35
C ILE A 79 5.07 2.93 10.60
N GLU A 80 5.37 3.53 11.75
CA GLU A 80 5.52 2.81 13.02
C GLU A 80 4.19 2.21 13.47
N LYS A 81 3.15 3.05 13.58
CA LYS A 81 1.83 2.62 14.03
C LYS A 81 1.16 1.69 13.02
N GLY A 82 1.30 1.98 11.73
CA GLY A 82 0.73 1.16 10.67
C GLY A 82 1.38 -0.22 10.61
N THR A 83 2.70 -0.31 10.76
CA THR A 83 3.40 -1.61 10.82
C THR A 83 2.98 -2.39 12.06
N ALA A 84 2.89 -1.75 13.24
CA ALA A 84 2.38 -2.39 14.46
C ALA A 84 0.93 -2.88 14.28
N ALA A 85 0.08 -2.11 13.61
CA ALA A 85 -1.29 -2.50 13.31
C ALA A 85 -1.38 -3.70 12.36
N ILE A 86 -0.50 -3.78 11.34
CA ILE A 86 -0.41 -4.95 10.46
C ILE A 86 -0.05 -6.21 11.26
N LEU A 87 0.97 -6.13 12.12
CA LEU A 87 1.39 -7.25 12.96
C LEU A 87 0.26 -7.71 13.89
N ALA A 88 -0.46 -6.76 14.51
CA ALA A 88 -1.60 -7.06 15.35
C ALA A 88 -2.78 -7.68 14.57
N ALA A 89 -3.09 -7.15 13.39
CA ALA A 89 -4.15 -7.68 12.52
C ALA A 89 -3.83 -9.10 12.04
N ASN A 90 -2.58 -9.37 11.67
CA ASN A 90 -2.14 -10.72 11.31
C ASN A 90 -2.32 -11.69 12.48
N ALA A 91 -1.88 -11.30 13.69
CA ALA A 91 -2.06 -12.11 14.89
C ALA A 91 -3.54 -12.41 15.17
N ALA A 92 -4.40 -11.40 15.08
CA ALA A 92 -5.84 -11.54 15.28
C ALA A 92 -6.50 -12.46 14.23
N ALA A 93 -5.99 -12.46 13.00
CA ALA A 93 -6.47 -13.33 11.92
C ALA A 93 -5.86 -14.75 11.96
N GLY A 94 -4.97 -15.06 12.91
CA GLY A 94 -4.27 -16.35 12.96
C GLY A 94 -3.22 -16.54 11.85
N ASN A 95 -2.76 -15.45 11.23
CA ASN A 95 -1.72 -15.44 10.21
C ASN A 95 -0.32 -15.33 10.84
N SER A 96 0.72 -15.44 10.01
CA SER A 96 2.10 -15.20 10.45
C SER A 96 2.25 -13.80 11.07
N THR A 97 2.86 -13.73 12.25
CA THR A 97 3.21 -12.46 12.91
C THR A 97 4.55 -11.92 12.44
N GLN A 98 5.18 -12.53 11.44
CA GLN A 98 6.31 -11.96 10.74
C GLN A 98 5.80 -11.10 9.57
N LEU A 99 6.43 -9.94 9.36
CA LEU A 99 6.26 -9.16 8.13
C LEU A 99 6.56 -10.03 6.89
N PRO A 100 6.11 -9.64 5.68
CA PRO A 100 6.52 -10.33 4.46
C PRO A 100 8.04 -10.49 4.41
N GLN A 101 8.50 -11.74 4.42
CA GLN A 101 9.92 -12.10 4.45
C GLN A 101 10.43 -12.20 3.02
N VAL A 102 11.31 -11.30 2.62
CA VAL A 102 11.88 -11.28 1.28
C VAL A 102 13.37 -11.61 1.29
N SER A 103 13.85 -12.21 0.20
CA SER A 103 15.29 -12.35 -0.06
C SER A 103 15.79 -11.26 -1.03
N ALA A 104 17.09 -10.98 -1.02
CA ALA A 104 17.69 -10.13 -2.05
C ALA A 104 17.65 -10.87 -3.39
N GLY A 105 17.01 -10.28 -4.41
CA GLY A 105 16.70 -10.96 -5.67
C GLY A 105 15.39 -11.75 -5.66
N GLY A 106 14.70 -11.76 -4.52
CA GLY A 106 13.41 -12.42 -4.31
C GLY A 106 12.22 -11.62 -4.83
N LYS A 107 11.04 -11.89 -4.28
CA LYS A 107 9.77 -11.33 -4.78
C LYS A 107 8.84 -10.99 -3.62
N LEU A 108 8.11 -9.90 -3.79
CA LEU A 108 6.94 -9.56 -2.98
C LEU A 108 5.68 -9.80 -3.80
N THR A 109 4.85 -10.75 -3.38
CA THR A 109 3.54 -11.01 -3.98
C THR A 109 2.47 -10.31 -3.17
N MET A 110 1.60 -9.56 -3.84
CA MET A 110 0.55 -8.76 -3.23
C MET A 110 -0.81 -9.08 -3.82
N THR A 111 -1.82 -9.08 -2.97
CA THR A 111 -3.23 -9.03 -3.37
C THR A 111 -3.65 -7.57 -3.41
N LEU A 112 -3.84 -7.04 -4.62
CA LEU A 112 -4.39 -5.71 -4.86
C LEU A 112 -5.89 -5.81 -5.12
N HIS A 113 -6.69 -5.35 -4.17
CA HIS A 113 -8.11 -5.17 -4.38
C HIS A 113 -8.35 -3.87 -5.15
N GLN A 114 -8.86 -3.97 -6.38
CA GLN A 114 -9.30 -2.81 -7.15
C GLN A 114 -10.74 -2.46 -6.73
N VAL A 115 -10.95 -1.34 -6.04
CA VAL A 115 -12.28 -0.93 -5.57
C VAL A 115 -13.11 -0.30 -6.69
N ASN A 116 -12.53 0.65 -7.42
CA ASN A 116 -13.20 1.39 -8.50
C ASN A 116 -12.47 1.24 -9.83
N ALA A 117 -13.08 1.71 -10.91
CA ALA A 117 -12.55 1.58 -12.26
C ALA A 117 -11.14 2.17 -12.39
N ASP A 118 -10.87 3.32 -11.77
CA ASP A 118 -9.58 4.02 -11.79
C ASP A 118 -8.57 3.54 -10.73
N GLY A 119 -8.87 2.44 -10.04
CA GLY A 119 -7.94 1.69 -9.19
C GLY A 119 -7.16 0.62 -9.94
N ALA A 120 -7.21 0.61 -11.27
CA ALA A 120 -6.55 -0.40 -12.08
C ALA A 120 -5.09 -0.02 -12.36
N GLY A 121 -4.32 -0.93 -12.97
CA GLY A 121 -2.92 -0.70 -13.31
C GLY A 121 -2.69 -0.03 -14.67
N ALA A 122 -1.48 -0.08 -15.22
CA ALA A 122 -0.30 -0.74 -14.66
C ALA A 122 0.29 0.01 -13.44
N TYR A 123 0.62 -0.73 -12.39
CA TYR A 123 1.30 -0.23 -11.20
C TYR A 123 2.80 -0.10 -11.42
N THR A 124 3.39 0.93 -10.83
CA THR A 124 4.85 1.05 -10.64
C THR A 124 5.16 0.83 -9.17
N CYS A 125 6.24 0.10 -8.87
CA CYS A 125 6.71 -0.10 -7.51
C CYS A 125 8.11 0.49 -7.30
N MET A 126 8.40 0.85 -6.06
CA MET A 126 9.67 1.37 -5.60
C MET A 126 9.95 0.92 -4.17
N ILE A 127 11.21 0.86 -3.78
CA ILE A 127 11.65 0.40 -2.46
C ILE A 127 12.50 1.45 -1.76
N ASP A 128 12.30 1.62 -0.46
CA ASP A 128 13.16 2.39 0.42
C ASP A 128 13.90 1.45 1.38
N ALA A 129 15.22 1.43 1.25
CA ALA A 129 16.13 0.62 2.06
C ALA A 129 16.16 0.99 3.55
N THR A 130 15.72 2.20 3.90
CA THR A 130 15.73 2.69 5.28
C THR A 130 14.44 2.39 6.04
N GLY A 131 13.40 1.94 5.34
CA GLY A 131 12.07 1.72 5.93
C GLY A 131 11.33 3.01 6.32
N THR A 132 11.90 4.20 6.07
CA THR A 132 11.34 5.50 6.48
C THR A 132 10.33 6.08 5.48
N GLY A 133 10.22 5.49 4.30
CA GLY A 133 9.35 5.96 3.22
C GLY A 133 9.82 7.28 2.59
N ALA A 134 11.13 7.56 2.62
CA ALA A 134 11.68 8.87 2.20
C ALA A 134 12.61 8.80 0.98
N LYS A 135 13.23 7.64 0.73
CA LYS A 135 14.22 7.48 -0.34
C LYS A 135 13.86 6.30 -1.23
N TRP A 136 13.19 6.59 -2.33
CA TRP A 136 12.63 5.57 -3.18
C TRP A 136 13.52 5.22 -4.38
N VAL A 137 13.77 3.93 -4.56
CA VAL A 137 14.44 3.37 -5.74
C VAL A 137 13.42 2.56 -6.53
N PRO A 138 13.20 2.84 -7.83
CA PRO A 138 12.29 2.06 -8.66
C PRO A 138 12.69 0.57 -8.70
N ILE A 139 11.69 -0.31 -8.67
CA ILE A 139 11.88 -1.77 -8.80
C ILE A 139 10.98 -2.33 -9.89
N THR A 140 11.36 -3.49 -10.43
CA THR A 140 10.59 -4.17 -11.48
C THR A 140 9.28 -4.72 -10.92
N VAL A 141 8.22 -4.66 -11.74
CA VAL A 141 6.94 -5.31 -11.47
C VAL A 141 6.77 -6.45 -12.47
N SER A 142 6.92 -7.70 -12.02
CA SER A 142 6.90 -8.87 -12.92
C SER A 142 5.49 -9.37 -13.24
N THR A 143 4.52 -9.08 -12.37
CA THR A 143 3.10 -9.36 -12.60
C THR A 143 2.33 -8.10 -12.25
N ASN A 144 1.51 -7.61 -13.18
CA ASN A 144 0.83 -6.33 -13.04
C ASN A 144 -0.69 -6.48 -13.19
N VAL A 145 -1.41 -5.44 -12.77
CA VAL A 145 -2.86 -5.34 -12.86
C VAL A 145 -3.26 -4.68 -14.18
N ASP A 146 -4.22 -5.29 -14.87
CA ASP A 146 -4.71 -4.79 -16.15
C ASP A 146 -5.38 -3.42 -16.01
N GLY A 147 -4.99 -2.48 -16.85
CA GLY A 147 -5.66 -1.19 -16.97
C GLY A 147 -5.12 -0.36 -18.12
N SER A 148 -5.89 0.68 -18.49
CA SER A 148 -5.45 1.65 -19.49
C SER A 148 -4.29 2.51 -18.97
N ALA A 149 -3.68 3.31 -19.85
CA ALA A 149 -2.63 4.27 -19.48
C ALA A 149 -3.06 5.31 -18.42
N ARG A 150 -4.36 5.40 -18.08
CA ARG A 150 -4.90 6.26 -17.03
C ARG A 150 -5.23 5.52 -15.73
N GLY A 151 -4.92 4.23 -15.63
CA GLY A 151 -5.23 3.41 -14.47
C GLY A 151 -6.68 2.93 -14.45
N VAL A 152 -7.35 2.87 -15.62
CA VAL A 152 -8.78 2.58 -15.71
C VAL A 152 -9.05 1.19 -16.28
N ASN A 153 -9.85 0.39 -15.56
CA ASN A 153 -10.46 -0.87 -15.99
C ASN A 153 -11.80 -1.10 -15.28
N GLN A 154 -12.93 -0.85 -15.97
CA GLN A 154 -14.26 -1.00 -15.35
C GLN A 154 -14.57 -2.46 -14.96
N LYS A 155 -14.05 -3.44 -15.70
CA LYS A 155 -14.35 -4.87 -15.48
C LYS A 155 -13.63 -5.43 -14.26
N GLY A 156 -12.51 -4.83 -13.86
CA GLY A 156 -11.74 -5.19 -12.66
C GLY A 156 -12.23 -4.52 -11.37
N SER A 157 -13.36 -3.81 -11.38
CA SER A 157 -13.86 -3.17 -10.16
C SER A 157 -14.42 -4.19 -9.17
N LYS A 158 -14.08 -4.04 -7.90
CA LYS A 158 -14.41 -4.93 -6.78
C LYS A 158 -13.81 -6.33 -6.93
N THR A 159 -12.63 -6.44 -7.52
CA THR A 159 -11.92 -7.71 -7.69
C THR A 159 -10.52 -7.64 -7.13
N ASP A 160 -10.04 -8.79 -6.66
CA ASP A 160 -8.65 -8.98 -6.29
C ASP A 160 -7.81 -9.26 -7.53
N ASN A 161 -6.64 -8.66 -7.57
CA ASN A 161 -5.66 -8.83 -8.64
C ASN A 161 -4.30 -9.15 -8.02
N VAL A 162 -3.51 -9.97 -8.71
CA VAL A 162 -2.14 -10.27 -8.28
C VAL A 162 -1.21 -9.18 -8.77
N LEU A 163 -0.41 -8.62 -7.87
CA LEU A 163 0.66 -7.68 -8.16
C LEU A 163 1.97 -8.25 -7.59
N VAL A 164 3.02 -8.38 -8.40
CA VAL A 164 4.31 -8.92 -7.96
C VAL A 164 5.42 -7.92 -8.23
N ALA A 165 6.12 -7.52 -7.17
CA ALA A 165 7.28 -6.65 -7.25
C ALA A 165 8.57 -7.47 -7.01
N ASP A 166 9.57 -7.24 -7.85
CA ASP A 166 10.87 -7.92 -7.76
C ASP A 166 11.80 -7.16 -6.82
N ILE A 167 12.32 -7.87 -5.81
CA ILE A 167 13.28 -7.30 -4.88
C ILE A 167 14.67 -7.30 -5.56
N PRO A 168 15.39 -6.17 -5.61
CA PRO A 168 16.71 -6.13 -6.25
C PRO A 168 17.69 -7.15 -5.64
N ALA A 169 18.54 -7.76 -6.49
CA ALA A 169 19.56 -8.74 -6.05
C ALA A 169 20.56 -8.17 -5.03
N GLY A 170 20.82 -6.85 -5.07
CA GLY A 170 21.68 -6.15 -4.12
C GLY A 170 20.90 -5.43 -3.00
N GLN A 171 19.62 -5.74 -2.80
CA GLN A 171 18.80 -5.03 -1.82
C GLN A 171 19.34 -5.26 -0.40
N THR A 172 19.51 -4.16 0.33
CA THR A 172 19.74 -4.15 1.78
C THR A 172 18.58 -3.45 2.46
N CYS A 173 18.19 -3.90 3.65
CA CYS A 173 17.22 -3.20 4.49
C CYS A 173 17.86 -2.85 5.83
N THR A 174 17.73 -1.59 6.22
CA THR A 174 18.41 -0.99 7.39
C THR A 174 17.44 -0.41 8.40
N GLY A 175 16.15 -0.37 8.06
CA GLY A 175 15.12 0.17 8.94
C GLY A 175 14.88 -0.71 10.16
N THR A 176 14.57 -0.04 11.27
CA THR A 176 13.90 -0.65 12.41
C THR A 176 12.53 0.00 12.52
N VAL A 177 11.47 -0.78 12.40
CA VAL A 177 10.07 -0.30 12.43
C VAL A 177 9.23 -1.26 13.26
N ALA A 178 8.45 -0.75 14.19
CA ALA A 178 7.60 -1.51 15.11
C ALA A 178 8.36 -2.65 15.81
N GLY A 179 9.63 -2.39 16.17
CA GLY A 179 10.53 -3.36 16.80
C GLY A 179 11.07 -4.44 15.85
N GLN A 180 10.72 -4.42 14.57
CA GLN A 180 11.28 -5.31 13.55
C GLN A 180 12.52 -4.67 12.92
N SER A 181 13.63 -5.41 12.87
CA SER A 181 14.87 -4.96 12.21
C SER A 181 14.93 -5.41 10.75
N ASN A 182 15.79 -4.76 9.95
CA ASN A 182 15.97 -5.02 8.53
C ASN A 182 14.69 -4.81 7.71
N VAL A 183 13.94 -3.77 8.05
CA VAL A 183 12.73 -3.40 7.34
C VAL A 183 13.07 -2.49 6.17
N CYS A 184 12.52 -2.82 5.00
CA CYS A 184 12.37 -1.92 3.87
C CYS A 184 10.91 -1.52 3.74
N MET A 185 10.65 -0.43 3.03
CA MET A 185 9.31 -0.06 2.63
C MET A 185 9.15 -0.25 1.13
N VAL A 186 8.16 -1.02 0.69
CA VAL A 186 7.81 -1.16 -0.74
C VAL A 186 6.56 -0.34 -1.01
N ARG A 187 6.65 0.65 -1.88
CA ARG A 187 5.53 1.45 -2.34
C ARG A 187 5.13 1.02 -3.74
N CYS A 188 3.86 0.72 -3.95
CA CYS A 188 3.30 0.50 -5.27
C CYS A 188 2.14 1.47 -5.51
N GLN A 189 2.09 2.06 -6.70
CA GLN A 189 1.05 3.01 -7.07
C GLN A 189 0.66 2.89 -8.55
N ASN A 190 -0.58 3.23 -8.85
CA ASN A 190 -1.09 3.27 -10.22
C ASN A 190 -0.95 4.69 -10.85
N PRO A 191 -1.27 4.86 -12.14
CA PRO A 191 -1.08 6.14 -12.84
C PRO A 191 -2.30 7.08 -12.75
N ALA A 192 -3.26 6.81 -11.87
CA ALA A 192 -4.49 7.57 -11.79
C ALA A 192 -4.23 9.03 -11.37
N ARG A 193 -4.72 9.98 -12.16
CA ARG A 193 -4.58 11.42 -11.86
C ARG A 193 -5.42 11.86 -10.68
N ALA A 194 -6.52 11.16 -10.39
CA ALA A 194 -7.40 11.36 -9.23
C ALA A 194 -6.70 11.07 -7.88
N GLY A 195 -5.43 10.66 -7.95
CA GLY A 195 -4.54 10.30 -6.87
C GLY A 195 -3.94 8.97 -7.27
N PRO A 196 -2.62 8.85 -7.46
CA PRO A 196 -2.04 7.52 -7.55
C PRO A 196 -2.53 6.71 -6.34
N PHE A 197 -3.12 5.55 -6.60
CA PHE A 197 -3.67 4.65 -5.59
C PHE A 197 -2.81 3.41 -5.46
N GLY A 198 -2.77 2.84 -4.27
CA GLY A 198 -1.99 1.64 -4.00
C GLY A 198 -1.67 1.52 -2.52
N GLY A 199 -0.39 1.48 -2.15
CA GLY A 199 0.01 1.45 -0.75
C GLY A 199 1.50 1.29 -0.52
N CYS A 200 1.89 1.47 0.74
CA CYS A 200 3.22 1.15 1.27
C CYS A 200 3.12 -0.16 2.06
N VAL A 201 3.95 -1.15 1.73
CA VAL A 201 4.02 -2.45 2.40
C VAL A 201 5.38 -2.55 3.10
N PRO A 202 5.43 -2.63 4.43
CA PRO A 202 6.67 -2.93 5.15
C PRO A 202 7.06 -4.39 4.85
N VAL A 203 8.30 -4.61 4.43
CA VAL A 203 8.86 -5.94 4.20
C VAL A 203 10.12 -6.10 5.03
N GLN A 204 10.42 -7.32 5.44
CA GLN A 204 11.64 -7.61 6.18
C GLN A 204 12.57 -8.43 5.29
N LEU A 205 13.78 -7.93 5.09
CA LEU A 205 14.82 -8.72 4.42
C LEU A 205 15.30 -9.77 5.41
N ALA A 206 15.03 -11.03 5.08
CA ALA A 206 15.51 -12.13 5.90
C ALA A 206 17.04 -12.10 5.90
N ASN A 207 17.64 -12.02 7.09
CA ASN A 207 19.07 -12.29 7.21
C ASN A 207 19.30 -13.73 6.74
N GLY A 208 20.37 -13.98 6.00
CA GLY A 208 20.78 -15.32 5.53
C GLY A 208 21.21 -16.26 6.67
N SER A 209 20.36 -16.43 7.68
CA SER A 209 20.55 -17.27 8.85
C SER A 209 19.31 -18.15 8.98
N GLY A 210 19.33 -19.32 8.34
CA GLY A 210 18.42 -20.41 8.69
C GLY A 210 17.58 -21.01 7.57
N ALA A 211 18.22 -21.51 6.52
CA ALA A 211 17.83 -22.83 6.02
C ALA A 211 18.18 -23.87 7.11
N ALA A 212 17.43 -23.87 8.21
CA ALA A 212 17.55 -24.84 9.29
C ALA A 212 16.46 -25.89 9.09
N ALA A 213 16.89 -27.01 8.49
CA ALA A 213 16.39 -28.37 8.67
C ALA A 213 14.87 -28.57 8.84
N ALA A 214 14.20 -28.92 7.73
CA ALA A 214 13.03 -29.79 7.79
C ALA A 214 13.44 -31.17 7.24
N SER A 215 14.01 -31.98 8.12
CA SER A 215 14.13 -33.42 7.93
C SER A 215 13.74 -34.10 9.23
N SER A 216 12.50 -34.56 9.27
CA SER A 216 11.97 -35.64 10.13
C SER A 216 10.67 -36.13 9.51
#